data_AF-A0A7S1X1I2-F1
#
_entry.id   AF-A0A7S1X1I2-F1
#
_cell.length_a   1.000
_cell.length_b   1.000
_cell.length_c   1.000
_cell.angle_alpha   90.00
_cell.angle_beta   90.00
_cell.angle_gamma   90.00
#
_symmetry.space_group_name_H-M   'P 1'
#
loop_
_entity.id
_entity.type
_entity.pdbx_description
1 polymer ?
#
loop_
_entity_poly.entity_id
_entity_poly.type
_entity_poly.pdbx_seq_one_letter_code
_entity_poly.pdbx_strand_id
1 'polypeptide(L)'
;ISSDLMTYDSIISMYQQQGKWKEMRSAVQVKEWMVEKGIEPSAVTYGYLISRCERDGHWQDAVRLFDDMEVVHVKPNVVTLTMLITACAKAGQLQKALELKERMVRLGVVPNVRSYNALLAAAQAVGDLDAALSLLDEMQVAGLSPDAVTYCTLISTCQ
;
A
#
# COMPACT_ATOMS: atom_id res chain seq x y z
N ILE A 1 -13.23 27.09 1.27
CA ILE A 1 -14.05 26.01 0.66
C ILE A 1 -13.08 25.09 -0.06
N SER A 2 -12.89 23.88 0.49
CA SER A 2 -12.13 22.71 0.02
C SER A 2 -10.77 22.96 -0.69
N SER A 3 -9.67 22.84 0.07
CA SER A 3 -8.30 22.70 -0.48
C SER A 3 -8.07 21.37 -1.22
N ASP A 4 -9.03 20.44 -1.13
CA ASP A 4 -8.89 19.08 -1.64
C ASP A 4 -9.33 18.98 -3.12
N LEU A 5 -10.34 19.76 -3.54
CA LEU A 5 -10.76 19.78 -4.95
C LEU A 5 -9.77 20.57 -5.83
N MET A 6 -9.28 21.71 -5.34
CA MET A 6 -8.31 22.53 -6.05
C MET A 6 -7.01 21.78 -6.32
N THR A 7 -6.57 20.87 -5.44
CA THR A 7 -5.35 20.08 -5.65
C THR A 7 -5.58 18.88 -6.56
N TYR A 8 -6.73 18.19 -6.49
CA TYR A 8 -7.06 17.09 -7.40
C TYR A 8 -7.23 17.59 -8.85
N ASP A 9 -7.94 18.70 -9.05
CA ASP A 9 -8.10 19.34 -10.37
C ASP A 9 -6.81 20.03 -10.83
N SER A 10 -5.94 20.49 -9.91
CA SER A 10 -4.58 20.93 -10.26
C SER A 10 -3.69 19.76 -10.69
N ILE A 11 -3.82 18.60 -10.05
CA ILE A 11 -3.09 17.38 -10.43
C ILE A 11 -3.60 16.87 -11.79
N ILE A 12 -4.91 16.90 -12.05
CA ILE A 12 -5.51 16.54 -13.35
C ILE A 12 -5.15 17.57 -14.45
N SER A 13 -5.14 18.87 -14.14
CA SER A 13 -4.75 19.90 -15.12
C SER A 13 -3.23 19.90 -15.39
N MET A 14 -2.40 19.57 -14.40
CA MET A 14 -0.98 19.19 -14.61
C MET A 14 -0.84 17.93 -15.48
N TYR A 15 -1.70 16.92 -15.27
CA TYR A 15 -1.79 15.68 -16.06
C TYR A 15 -2.06 15.95 -17.55
N GLN A 16 -2.81 17.02 -17.84
CA GLN A 16 -3.16 17.45 -19.19
C GLN A 16 -2.08 18.34 -19.84
N GLN A 17 -1.30 19.10 -19.07
CA GLN A 17 -0.32 20.04 -19.65
C GLN A 17 1.08 19.48 -19.91
N GLN A 18 1.53 18.39 -19.26
CA GLN A 18 2.88 17.85 -19.51
C GLN A 18 2.92 16.32 -19.53
N GLY A 19 3.07 15.72 -20.71
CA GLY A 19 3.27 14.27 -20.89
C GLY A 19 4.56 13.70 -20.28
N LYS A 20 5.45 14.53 -19.72
CA LYS A 20 6.77 14.15 -19.21
C LYS A 20 6.75 13.29 -17.95
N TRP A 21 5.77 13.48 -17.04
CA TRP A 21 5.76 12.71 -15.78
C TRP A 21 5.22 11.27 -15.97
N LYS A 22 4.46 11.01 -17.05
CA LYS A 22 4.12 9.63 -17.47
C LYS A 22 5.34 8.85 -17.95
N GLU A 23 6.35 9.55 -18.49
CA GLU A 23 7.64 8.96 -18.89
C GLU A 23 8.61 8.78 -17.70
N MET A 24 8.38 9.46 -16.57
CA MET A 24 9.16 9.24 -15.36
C MET A 24 8.92 7.82 -14.87
N ARG A 25 10.00 7.03 -14.77
CA ARG A 25 9.94 5.59 -14.50
C ARG A 25 9.66 5.27 -13.04
N SER A 26 10.11 6.12 -12.11
CA SER A 26 9.90 5.91 -10.67
C SER A 26 8.95 6.95 -10.08
N ALA A 27 8.10 6.50 -9.16
CA ALA A 27 7.21 7.37 -8.39
C ALA A 27 7.99 8.37 -7.50
N VAL A 28 9.24 8.05 -7.14
CA VAL A 28 10.12 8.96 -6.39
C VAL A 28 10.51 10.17 -7.23
N GLN A 29 10.82 9.97 -8.52
CA GLN A 29 11.16 11.06 -9.44
C GLN A 29 10.00 12.05 -9.62
N VAL A 30 8.77 11.53 -9.63
CA VAL A 30 7.56 12.37 -9.71
C VAL A 30 7.45 13.26 -8.46
N LYS A 31 7.75 12.71 -7.27
CA LYS A 31 7.75 13.49 -6.02
C LYS A 31 8.85 14.54 -6.00
N GLU A 32 10.08 14.20 -6.38
CA GLU A 32 11.21 15.13 -6.46
C GLU A 32 10.89 16.32 -7.38
N TRP A 33 10.32 16.03 -8.56
CA TRP A 33 9.87 17.06 -9.48
C TRP A 33 8.79 17.97 -8.90
N MET A 34 7.84 17.44 -8.12
CA MET A 34 6.82 18.26 -7.45
C MET A 34 7.46 19.23 -6.45
N VAL A 35 8.43 18.76 -5.66
CA VAL A 35 9.17 19.59 -4.71
C VAL A 35 9.99 20.67 -5.43
N GLU A 36 10.66 20.34 -6.54
CA GLU A 36 11.38 21.32 -7.37
C GLU A 36 10.47 22.42 -7.93
N LYS A 37 9.18 22.11 -8.16
CA LYS A 37 8.16 23.08 -8.60
C LYS A 37 7.49 23.82 -7.46
N GLY A 38 7.90 23.57 -6.20
CA GLY A 38 7.29 24.17 -5.02
C GLY A 38 5.88 23.66 -4.73
N ILE A 39 5.54 22.45 -5.22
CA ILE A 39 4.24 21.82 -5.00
C ILE A 39 4.38 20.81 -3.86
N GLU A 40 3.70 21.06 -2.75
CA GLU A 40 3.71 20.17 -1.59
C GLU A 40 2.85 18.92 -1.84
N PRO A 41 3.41 17.69 -1.73
CA PRO A 41 2.65 16.47 -1.89
C PRO A 41 1.60 16.30 -0.77
N SER A 42 0.34 16.07 -1.18
CA SER A 42 -0.76 15.80 -0.26
C SER A 42 -0.93 14.29 0.00
N ALA A 43 -1.81 13.93 0.93
CA ALA A 43 -2.19 12.52 1.16
C ALA A 43 -2.70 11.82 -0.10
N VAL A 44 -3.40 12.56 -0.98
CA VAL A 44 -3.89 12.05 -2.26
C VAL A 44 -2.74 11.78 -3.23
N THR A 45 -1.74 12.66 -3.26
CA THR A 45 -0.52 12.47 -4.06
C THR A 45 0.24 11.23 -3.64
N TYR A 46 0.51 11.08 -2.33
CA TYR A 46 1.18 9.88 -1.81
C TYR A 46 0.38 8.60 -2.10
N GLY A 47 -0.93 8.62 -1.90
CA GLY A 47 -1.80 7.48 -2.21
C GLY A 47 -1.72 7.08 -3.69
N TYR A 48 -1.72 8.06 -4.61
CA TYR A 48 -1.55 7.81 -6.03
C TYR A 48 -0.17 7.21 -6.37
N LEU A 49 0.91 7.81 -5.85
CA LEU A 49 2.28 7.34 -6.10
C LEU A 49 2.51 5.93 -5.55
N ILE A 50 2.01 5.63 -4.36
CA ILE A 50 2.09 4.30 -3.75
C ILE A 50 1.23 3.28 -4.52
N SER A 51 0.05 3.66 -5.00
CA SER A 51 -0.77 2.80 -5.87
C SER A 51 -0.05 2.46 -7.17
N ARG A 52 0.69 3.42 -7.75
CA ARG A 52 1.53 3.17 -8.92
C ARG A 52 2.65 2.18 -8.59
N CYS A 53 3.36 2.38 -7.48
CA CYS A 53 4.39 1.44 -7.04
C CYS A 53 3.85 0.01 -6.81
N GLU A 54 2.63 -0.12 -6.27
CA GLU A 54 1.96 -1.42 -6.10
C GLU A 54 1.74 -2.14 -7.44
N ARG A 55 1.36 -1.39 -8.48
CA ARG A 55 1.13 -1.93 -9.84
C ARG A 55 2.43 -2.26 -10.56
N ASP A 56 3.44 -1.42 -10.38
CA ASP A 56 4.74 -1.55 -11.05
C ASP A 56 5.67 -2.54 -10.31
N GLY A 57 5.27 -3.04 -9.12
CA GLY A 57 6.05 -3.97 -8.32
C GLY A 57 7.23 -3.35 -7.56
N HIS A 58 7.35 -2.02 -7.58
CA HIS A 58 8.42 -1.26 -6.92
C HIS A 58 8.12 -1.03 -5.44
N TRP A 59 8.10 -2.12 -4.66
CA TRP A 59 7.75 -2.06 -3.23
C TRP A 59 8.74 -1.23 -2.40
N GLN A 60 10.02 -1.17 -2.77
CA GLN A 60 11.00 -0.32 -2.06
C GLN A 60 10.66 1.16 -2.20
N ASP A 61 10.26 1.59 -3.39
CA ASP A 61 9.84 2.97 -3.65
C ASP A 61 8.54 3.29 -2.89
N ALA A 62 7.60 2.33 -2.83
CA ALA A 62 6.38 2.48 -2.04
C ALA A 62 6.68 2.72 -0.55
N VAL A 63 7.63 1.97 0.03
CA VAL A 63 8.03 2.13 1.44
C VAL A 63 8.73 3.47 1.65
N ARG A 64 9.63 3.88 0.75
CA ARG A 64 10.30 5.19 0.83
C ARG A 64 9.31 6.34 0.79
N LEU A 65 8.31 6.27 -0.09
CA LEU A 65 7.26 7.27 -0.17
C LEU A 65 6.40 7.30 1.10
N PHE A 66 6.17 6.15 1.73
CA PHE A 66 5.45 6.05 2.99
C PHE A 66 6.25 6.67 4.15
N ASP A 67 7.54 6.36 4.26
CA ASP A 67 8.40 6.94 5.30
C ASP A 67 8.52 8.47 5.12
N ASP A 68 8.63 8.95 3.88
CA ASP A 68 8.62 10.39 3.55
C ASP A 68 7.29 11.05 3.95
N MET A 69 6.15 10.39 3.69
CA MET A 69 4.81 10.85 4.07
C MET A 69 4.69 11.10 5.59
N GLU A 70 5.34 10.26 6.41
CA GLU A 70 5.34 10.42 7.87
C GLU A 70 6.27 11.53 8.34
N VAL A 71 7.43 11.68 7.70
CA VAL A 71 8.38 12.78 7.97
C VAL A 71 7.73 14.14 7.69
N VAL A 72 6.94 14.25 6.62
CA VAL A 72 6.18 15.48 6.31
C VAL A 72 4.84 15.57 7.07
N HIS A 73 4.61 14.69 8.06
CA HIS A 73 3.42 14.65 8.91
C HIS A 73 2.09 14.53 8.16
N VAL A 74 2.09 13.95 6.96
CA VAL A 74 0.88 13.64 6.22
C VAL A 74 0.34 12.30 6.73
N LYS A 75 -0.92 12.28 7.20
CA LYS A 75 -1.48 11.08 7.82
C LYS A 75 -1.79 9.99 6.77
N PRO A 76 -1.22 8.78 6.91
CA PRO A 76 -1.62 7.65 6.08
C PRO A 76 -3.05 7.22 6.39
N ASN A 77 -3.74 6.72 5.38
CA ASN A 77 -5.08 6.15 5.52
C ASN A 77 -5.07 4.64 5.25
N VAL A 78 -6.23 4.00 5.46
CA VAL A 78 -6.42 2.56 5.23
C VAL A 78 -6.01 2.12 3.82
N VAL A 79 -6.26 2.95 2.81
CA VAL A 79 -5.98 2.65 1.41
C VAL A 79 -4.46 2.63 1.17
N THR A 80 -3.74 3.65 1.62
CA THR A 80 -2.28 3.75 1.49
C THR A 80 -1.57 2.56 2.14
N LEU A 81 -1.94 2.23 3.38
CA LEU A 81 -1.35 1.10 4.11
C LEU A 81 -1.71 -0.25 3.47
N THR A 82 -2.96 -0.42 3.01
CA THR A 82 -3.37 -1.65 2.30
C THR A 82 -2.59 -1.84 1.00
N MET A 83 -2.39 -0.76 0.22
CA MET A 83 -1.59 -0.81 -1.01
C MET A 83 -0.14 -1.17 -0.71
N LEU A 84 0.44 -0.61 0.34
CA LEU A 84 1.82 -0.89 0.74
C LEU A 84 2.01 -2.35 1.17
N ILE A 85 1.11 -2.87 2.01
CA ILE A 85 1.07 -4.29 2.38
C ILE A 85 0.97 -5.17 1.14
N THR A 86 0.06 -4.82 0.21
CA THR A 86 -0.13 -5.58 -1.04
C THR A 86 1.13 -5.57 -1.91
N ALA A 87 1.82 -4.44 -2.02
CA ALA A 87 3.05 -4.31 -2.79
C ALA A 87 4.18 -5.18 -2.21
N CYS A 88 4.38 -5.14 -0.88
CA CYS A 88 5.38 -5.98 -0.20
C CYS A 88 5.03 -7.48 -0.31
N ALA A 89 3.76 -7.83 -0.10
CA ALA A 89 3.27 -9.21 -0.23
C ALA A 89 3.53 -9.80 -1.63
N LYS A 90 3.16 -9.06 -2.69
CA LYS A 90 3.40 -9.47 -4.08
C LYS A 90 4.88 -9.63 -4.42
N ALA A 91 5.75 -8.89 -3.74
CA ALA A 91 7.20 -8.98 -3.90
C ALA A 91 7.86 -10.08 -3.03
N GLY A 92 7.07 -10.94 -2.38
CA GLY A 92 7.56 -12.00 -1.50
C GLY A 92 8.14 -11.49 -0.18
N GLN A 93 7.92 -10.21 0.17
CA GLN A 93 8.42 -9.61 1.39
C GLN A 93 7.42 -9.79 2.54
N LEU A 94 7.14 -11.05 2.90
CA LEU A 94 6.12 -11.41 3.91
C LEU A 94 6.36 -10.70 5.24
N GLN A 95 7.59 -10.78 5.78
CA GLN A 95 7.91 -10.16 7.07
C GLN A 95 7.66 -8.65 7.07
N LYS A 96 8.04 -7.96 6.00
CA LYS A 96 7.79 -6.52 5.87
C LYS A 96 6.30 -6.21 5.76
N ALA A 97 5.53 -7.06 5.07
CA ALA A 97 4.09 -6.90 4.97
C ALA A 97 3.41 -7.09 6.35
N LEU A 98 3.88 -8.04 7.18
CA LEU A 98 3.41 -8.25 8.55
C LEU A 98 3.74 -7.04 9.45
N GLU A 99 4.98 -6.55 9.41
CA GLU A 99 5.38 -5.33 10.13
C GLU A 99 4.49 -4.13 9.79
N LEU A 100 4.14 -3.97 8.51
CA LEU A 100 3.24 -2.92 8.03
C LEU A 100 1.80 -3.10 8.52
N LYS A 101 1.30 -4.35 8.62
CA LYS A 101 0.00 -4.62 9.22
C LYS A 101 -0.02 -4.28 10.71
N GLU A 102 1.03 -4.62 11.45
CA GLU A 102 1.12 -4.21 12.85
C GLU A 102 1.19 -2.69 12.99
N ARG A 103 1.96 -2.02 12.12
CA ARG A 103 2.03 -0.56 12.07
C ARG A 103 0.66 0.06 11.81
N MET A 104 -0.10 -0.51 10.88
CA MET A 104 -1.47 -0.10 10.58
C MET A 104 -2.35 -0.16 11.84
N VAL A 105 -2.28 -1.25 12.61
CA VAL A 105 -2.99 -1.40 13.89
C VAL A 105 -2.51 -0.39 14.94
N ARG A 106 -1.20 -0.19 15.08
CA ARG A 106 -0.61 0.81 16.02
C ARG A 106 -1.05 2.24 15.70
N LEU A 107 -1.29 2.55 14.43
CA LEU A 107 -1.82 3.84 13.98
C LEU A 107 -3.34 3.97 14.18
N GLY A 108 -4.00 2.96 14.74
CA GLY A 108 -5.46 2.92 14.92
C GLY A 108 -6.23 2.71 13.61
N VAL A 109 -5.55 2.26 12.56
CA VAL A 109 -6.16 1.95 11.26
C VAL A 109 -6.48 0.46 11.22
N VAL A 110 -7.74 0.11 10.98
CA VAL A 110 -8.19 -1.29 11.00
C VAL A 110 -7.85 -1.97 9.67
N PRO A 111 -7.07 -3.07 9.67
CA PRO A 111 -6.84 -3.88 8.46
C PRO A 111 -8.16 -4.40 7.89
N ASN A 112 -8.26 -4.46 6.57
CA ASN A 112 -9.45 -4.97 5.89
C ASN A 112 -9.19 -6.33 5.23
N VAL A 113 -10.23 -6.93 4.64
CA VAL A 113 -10.15 -8.21 3.93
C VAL A 113 -9.03 -8.22 2.88
N ARG A 114 -8.84 -7.10 2.14
CA ARG A 114 -7.79 -7.01 1.13
C ARG A 114 -6.39 -7.06 1.75
N SER A 115 -6.18 -6.44 2.90
CA SER A 115 -4.92 -6.52 3.64
C SER A 115 -4.61 -7.96 4.05
N TYR A 116 -5.59 -8.67 4.63
CA TYR A 116 -5.43 -10.06 5.04
C TYR A 116 -5.20 -11.01 3.86
N ASN A 117 -5.98 -10.88 2.79
CA ASN A 117 -5.82 -11.72 1.60
C ASN A 117 -4.43 -11.53 0.95
N ALA A 118 -3.89 -10.31 0.94
CA ALA A 118 -2.53 -10.08 0.46
C ALA A 118 -1.48 -10.79 1.33
N LEU A 119 -1.62 -10.72 2.66
CA LEU A 119 -0.71 -11.39 3.60
C LEU A 119 -0.78 -12.91 3.49
N LEU A 120 -1.99 -13.47 3.39
CA LEU A 120 -2.23 -14.91 3.19
C LEU A 120 -1.59 -15.40 1.89
N ALA A 121 -1.77 -14.68 0.78
CA ALA A 121 -1.13 -15.02 -0.49
C ALA A 121 0.41 -14.98 -0.40
N ALA A 122 0.98 -14.03 0.35
CA ALA A 122 2.42 -13.99 0.59
C ALA A 122 2.91 -15.14 1.50
N ALA A 123 2.16 -15.48 2.54
CA ALA A 123 2.44 -16.63 3.40
C ALA A 123 2.43 -17.93 2.59
N GLN A 124 1.47 -18.05 1.65
CA GLN A 124 1.41 -19.15 0.71
C GLN A 124 2.66 -19.27 -0.15
N ALA A 125 3.09 -18.16 -0.75
CA ALA A 125 4.23 -18.14 -1.65
C ALA A 125 5.54 -18.54 -0.96
N VAL A 126 5.65 -18.29 0.36
CA VAL A 126 6.82 -18.64 1.18
C VAL A 126 6.68 -20.02 1.83
N GLY A 127 5.47 -20.61 1.83
CA GLY A 127 5.20 -21.89 2.50
C GLY A 127 5.08 -21.77 4.02
N ASP A 128 4.78 -20.57 4.54
CA ASP A 128 4.68 -20.32 5.98
C ASP A 128 3.25 -20.58 6.47
N LEU A 129 2.98 -21.86 6.79
CA LEU A 129 1.68 -22.31 7.26
C LEU A 129 1.30 -21.68 8.62
N ASP A 130 2.27 -21.50 9.52
CA ASP A 130 2.03 -20.93 10.85
C ASP A 130 1.56 -19.47 10.74
N ALA A 131 2.22 -18.68 9.88
CA ALA A 131 1.78 -17.33 9.57
C ALA A 131 0.39 -17.31 8.92
N ALA A 132 0.11 -18.22 7.98
CA ALA A 132 -1.17 -18.29 7.31
C ALA A 132 -2.34 -18.63 8.26
N LEU A 133 -2.13 -19.57 9.19
CA LEU A 133 -3.12 -19.93 10.22
C LEU A 133 -3.36 -18.79 11.20
N SER A 134 -2.28 -18.14 11.68
CA SER A 134 -2.38 -16.99 12.57
C SER A 134 -3.16 -15.83 11.94
N LEU A 135 -2.90 -15.54 10.66
CA LEU A 135 -3.62 -14.51 9.91
C LEU A 135 -5.11 -14.85 9.72
N LEU A 136 -5.45 -16.13 9.53
CA LEU A 136 -6.84 -16.58 9.46
C LEU A 136 -7.57 -16.35 10.78
N ASP A 137 -6.96 -16.78 11.90
CA ASP A 137 -7.55 -16.63 13.23
C ASP A 137 -7.76 -15.14 13.56
N GLU A 138 -6.76 -14.30 13.28
CA GLU A 138 -6.88 -12.85 13.45
C GLU A 138 -8.00 -12.25 12.60
N MET A 139 -8.14 -12.68 11.35
CA MET A 139 -9.19 -12.20 10.44
C MET A 139 -10.58 -12.52 11.01
N GLN A 140 -10.77 -13.73 11.54
CA GLN A 140 -12.02 -14.15 12.18
C GLN A 140 -12.31 -13.37 13.46
N VAL A 141 -11.30 -13.17 14.32
CA VAL A 141 -11.43 -12.36 15.55
C VAL A 141 -11.79 -10.91 15.22
N ALA A 142 -11.28 -10.38 14.11
CA ALA A 142 -11.64 -9.05 13.60
C ALA A 142 -13.07 -8.98 13.00
N GLY A 143 -13.82 -10.10 12.98
CA GLY A 143 -15.16 -10.17 12.42
C GLY A 143 -15.20 -10.15 10.88
N LEU A 144 -14.06 -10.39 10.23
CA LEU A 144 -13.96 -10.47 8.78
C LEU A 144 -14.20 -11.92 8.35
N SER A 145 -15.08 -12.12 7.36
CA SER A 145 -15.36 -13.46 6.83
C SER A 145 -14.23 -13.89 5.90
N PRO A 146 -13.52 -14.99 6.20
CA PRO A 146 -12.62 -15.62 5.25
C PRO A 146 -13.39 -15.98 3.98
N ASP A 147 -12.75 -15.84 2.82
CA ASP A 147 -13.34 -16.19 1.53
C ASP A 147 -12.80 -17.53 1.02
N ALA A 148 -13.29 -17.98 -0.14
CA ALA A 148 -12.82 -19.21 -0.76
C ALA A 148 -11.31 -19.17 -1.06
N VAL A 149 -10.74 -18.00 -1.32
CA VAL A 149 -9.31 -17.82 -1.59
C VAL A 149 -8.52 -18.13 -0.32
N THR A 150 -8.98 -17.65 0.85
CA THR A 150 -8.35 -17.93 2.14
C THR A 150 -8.18 -19.44 2.42
N TYR A 151 -9.22 -20.24 2.23
CA TYR A 151 -9.16 -21.68 2.49
C TYR A 151 -8.35 -22.44 1.43
N CYS A 152 -8.45 -22.06 0.15
CA CYS A 152 -7.62 -22.64 -0.90
C CYS A 152 -6.13 -22.41 -0.63
N THR A 153 -5.77 -21.19 -0.20
CA THR A 153 -4.41 -20.84 0.19
C THR A 153 -3.88 -21.75 1.29
N LEU A 154 -4.66 -21.99 2.35
CA LEU A 154 -4.26 -22.86 3.47
C LEU A 154 -4.04 -24.32 3.06
N ILE A 155 -4.92 -24.86 2.21
CA ILE A 155 -4.78 -26.23 1.69
C ILE A 155 -3.51 -26.34 0.83
N SER A 156 -3.20 -25.32 0.03
CA SER A 156 -1.99 -25.29 -0.80
C SER A 156 -0.70 -25.13 0.00
N THR A 157 -0.70 -24.42 1.13
CA THR A 157 0.49 -24.33 2.02
C THR A 157 0.84 -25.64 2.73
N CYS A 158 -0.10 -26.57 2.85
CA CYS A 158 0.13 -27.86 3.52
C CYS A 158 0.77 -28.93 2.62
N GLN A 159 0.91 -28.69 1.31
CA GLN A 159 1.50 -29.63 0.34
C GLN A 159 2.97 -29.32 0.09
#